data_AF-A0A924P4F0-F1
#
_entry.id   AF-A0A924P4F0-F1
#
_cell.length_a   1.000
_cell.length_b   1.000
_cell.length_c   1.000
_cell.angle_alpha   90.00
_cell.angle_beta   90.00
_cell.angle_gamma   90.00
#
_symmetry.space_group_name_H-M   'P 1'
#
loop_
_entity.id
_entity.type
_entity.pdbx_description
1 polymer ?
#
loop_
_entity_poly.entity_id
_entity_poly.type
_entity_poly.pdbx_seq_one_letter_code
_entity_poly.pdbx_strand_id
1 'polypeptide(L)'
;MKKILPVLFFALMMSSTLLANNIAVANATISGQNTTTHTALINFDVSWENSWRTSTNESNYDGGWVFVKFRKNGTTDWRHATINLTGSTAAAGSTIKVPTDGKGAFIYRSADGIGNVNYLANSIQWNYSVDGILDNETVEILVYGLEMVYIPTGSYQLGSGGTESFGFTDGSTSTPYLVASNSAINLGTTAGTLNANGSGAATGTIPAVFPKGYNAFWIMKYECSQQQYVDFLNNLDLARANVNKTPSIFTGTHPALVAPQPERAIGELGTNRTAA
;
A
#
# COMPACT_ATOMS: atom_id res chain seq x y z
N MET A 1 -27.14 51.05 -7.95
CA MET A 1 -26.96 49.75 -8.64
C MET A 1 -26.00 48.87 -7.84
N LYS A 2 -26.53 47.76 -7.33
CA LYS A 2 -25.91 46.46 -6.98
C LYS A 2 -24.50 46.46 -6.36
N LYS A 3 -24.45 46.52 -5.04
CA LYS A 3 -23.35 45.97 -4.21
C LYS A 3 -23.66 44.51 -3.85
N ILE A 4 -23.38 43.58 -4.77
CA ILE A 4 -23.44 42.13 -4.50
C ILE A 4 -22.33 41.46 -5.32
N LEU A 5 -21.07 41.59 -4.92
CA LEU A 5 -19.97 40.80 -5.51
C LEU A 5 -18.66 40.88 -4.68
N PRO A 6 -18.65 40.39 -3.43
CA PRO A 6 -17.45 39.61 -3.05
C PRO A 6 -17.73 38.36 -2.22
N VAL A 7 -19.00 37.97 -2.03
CA VAL A 7 -19.33 36.76 -1.23
C VAL A 7 -19.15 35.46 -2.03
N LEU A 8 -19.18 35.52 -3.36
CA LEU A 8 -19.11 34.33 -4.21
C LEU A 8 -17.68 33.78 -4.39
N PHE A 9 -16.64 34.58 -4.15
CA PHE A 9 -15.24 34.12 -4.30
C PHE A 9 -14.69 33.48 -3.02
N PHE A 10 -15.26 33.81 -1.86
CA PHE A 10 -14.87 33.21 -0.58
C PHE A 10 -15.57 31.86 -0.32
N ALA A 11 -16.70 31.61 -0.99
CA ALA A 11 -17.43 30.34 -0.91
C ALA A 11 -16.81 29.21 -1.77
N LEU A 12 -15.89 29.53 -2.70
CA LEU A 12 -15.16 28.53 -3.50
C LEU A 12 -13.89 27.98 -2.82
N MET A 13 -13.55 28.46 -1.62
CA MET A 13 -12.55 27.85 -0.75
C MET A 13 -13.18 26.94 0.32
N MET A 14 -14.43 26.51 0.10
CA MET A 14 -14.94 25.29 0.73
C MET A 14 -13.99 24.18 0.30
N SER A 15 -13.10 23.80 1.20
CA SER A 15 -12.22 22.65 1.14
C SER A 15 -12.99 21.49 0.53
N SER A 16 -12.76 21.24 -0.75
CA SER A 16 -13.11 19.96 -1.33
C SER A 16 -12.35 18.96 -0.49
N THR A 17 -13.07 18.22 0.34
CA THR A 17 -12.53 17.01 0.95
C THR A 17 -12.13 16.14 -0.23
N LEU A 18 -10.85 16.19 -0.61
CA LEU A 18 -10.29 15.24 -1.54
C LEU A 18 -10.46 13.90 -0.84
N LEU A 19 -11.40 13.10 -1.36
CA LEU A 19 -11.56 11.72 -0.95
C LEU A 19 -10.30 11.02 -1.45
N ALA A 20 -9.41 10.70 -0.51
CA ALA A 20 -8.20 9.95 -0.79
C ALA A 20 -8.54 8.50 -0.44
N ASN A 21 -8.45 7.62 -1.45
CA ASN A 21 -8.94 6.23 -1.49
C ASN A 21 -10.38 6.08 -1.99
N ASN A 22 -10.54 5.29 -3.05
CA ASN A 22 -11.85 4.81 -3.50
C ASN A 22 -11.78 3.35 -4.00
N ILE A 23 -10.86 2.55 -3.42
CA ILE A 23 -10.82 1.13 -3.68
C ILE A 23 -11.91 0.41 -2.90
N ALA A 24 -12.75 -0.32 -3.61
CA ALA A 24 -13.81 -1.14 -3.05
C ALA A 24 -13.59 -2.60 -3.42
N VAL A 25 -13.66 -3.48 -2.42
CA VAL A 25 -13.65 -4.93 -2.57
C VAL A 25 -15.05 -5.46 -2.25
N ALA A 26 -15.58 -6.33 -3.10
CA ALA A 26 -16.92 -6.89 -2.95
C ALA A 26 -16.97 -8.38 -3.32
N ASN A 27 -18.10 -9.02 -3.01
CA ASN A 27 -18.41 -10.40 -3.42
C ASN A 27 -17.35 -11.44 -3.04
N ALA A 28 -16.71 -11.24 -1.88
CA ALA A 28 -15.72 -12.15 -1.33
C ALA A 28 -16.35 -13.52 -1.00
N THR A 29 -15.83 -14.59 -1.61
CA THR A 29 -16.32 -15.96 -1.38
C THR A 29 -15.20 -16.98 -1.49
N ILE A 30 -15.41 -18.17 -0.91
CA ILE A 30 -14.52 -19.33 -1.06
C ILE A 30 -15.17 -20.32 -2.02
N SER A 31 -14.39 -20.89 -2.95
CA SER A 31 -14.84 -21.92 -3.86
C SER A 31 -13.70 -22.85 -4.29
N GLY A 32 -13.98 -23.83 -5.14
CA GLY A 32 -12.95 -24.59 -5.85
C GLY A 32 -11.97 -25.33 -4.93
N GLN A 33 -12.44 -25.85 -3.80
CA GLN A 33 -11.61 -26.62 -2.87
C GLN A 33 -11.01 -27.84 -3.56
N ASN A 34 -9.70 -28.02 -3.40
CA ASN A 34 -8.97 -29.19 -3.85
C ASN A 34 -8.26 -29.82 -2.65
N THR A 35 -8.80 -30.94 -2.17
CA THR A 35 -8.31 -31.67 -0.99
C THR A 35 -7.05 -32.51 -1.25
N THR A 36 -6.60 -32.62 -2.51
CA THR A 36 -5.31 -33.28 -2.84
C THR A 36 -4.14 -32.31 -2.72
N THR A 37 -4.35 -31.06 -3.12
CA THR A 37 -3.33 -29.99 -3.04
C THR A 37 -3.52 -29.08 -1.84
N HIS A 38 -4.61 -29.28 -1.10
CA HIS A 38 -5.05 -28.48 0.04
C HIS A 38 -5.14 -26.97 -0.29
N THR A 39 -5.81 -26.67 -1.40
CA THR A 39 -6.01 -25.30 -1.89
C THR A 39 -7.48 -24.97 -2.10
N ALA A 40 -7.82 -23.69 -2.03
CA ALA A 40 -9.13 -23.17 -2.38
C ALA A 40 -8.98 -21.84 -3.15
N LEU A 41 -10.01 -21.44 -3.89
CA LEU A 41 -10.07 -20.15 -4.57
C LEU A 41 -10.81 -19.15 -3.69
N ILE A 42 -10.19 -18.00 -3.45
CA ILE A 42 -10.84 -16.82 -2.88
C ILE A 42 -11.26 -15.94 -4.05
N ASN A 43 -12.58 -15.84 -4.29
CA ASN A 43 -13.13 -15.00 -5.34
C ASN A 43 -13.49 -13.63 -4.79
N PHE A 44 -13.30 -12.59 -5.59
CA PHE A 44 -13.67 -11.22 -5.24
C PHE A 44 -13.78 -10.31 -6.47
N ASP A 45 -14.54 -9.23 -6.30
CA ASP A 45 -14.56 -8.09 -7.19
C ASP A 45 -13.74 -6.96 -6.58
N VAL A 46 -13.09 -6.16 -7.43
CA VAL A 46 -12.38 -4.95 -6.98
C VAL A 46 -12.53 -3.83 -7.99
N SER A 47 -12.76 -2.62 -7.48
CA SER A 47 -12.92 -1.41 -8.30
C SER A 47 -12.25 -0.22 -7.64
N TRP A 48 -11.81 0.73 -8.46
CA TRP A 48 -11.34 2.06 -8.00
C TRP A 48 -11.34 3.05 -9.17
N GLU A 49 -11.17 4.33 -8.82
CA GLU A 49 -11.21 5.44 -9.77
C GLU A 49 -9.82 5.93 -10.17
N ASN A 50 -9.77 6.64 -11.31
CA ASN A 50 -8.56 7.32 -11.77
C ASN A 50 -7.33 6.40 -11.84
N SER A 51 -7.55 5.16 -12.28
CA SER A 51 -6.47 4.24 -12.51
C SER A 51 -5.70 4.66 -13.77
N TRP A 52 -4.39 4.40 -13.82
CA TRP A 52 -3.58 4.54 -15.03
C TRP A 52 -2.55 3.42 -15.20
N ARG A 53 -2.14 3.20 -16.45
CA ARG A 53 -0.90 2.50 -16.81
C ARG A 53 -0.28 3.15 -18.04
N THR A 54 1.01 3.43 -17.96
CA THR A 54 1.80 3.98 -19.07
C THR A 54 3.07 3.16 -19.27
N SER A 55 3.43 2.96 -20.54
CA SER A 55 4.72 2.41 -20.97
C SER A 55 5.66 3.49 -21.55
N THR A 56 5.24 4.76 -21.51
CA THR A 56 6.01 5.92 -21.97
C THR A 56 6.37 6.82 -20.79
N ASN A 57 7.48 7.56 -20.92
CA ASN A 57 8.00 8.46 -19.88
C ASN A 57 8.29 7.72 -18.56
N GLU A 58 7.48 7.95 -17.52
CA GLU A 58 7.66 7.40 -16.18
C GLU A 58 7.53 5.88 -16.14
N SER A 59 6.89 5.27 -17.14
CA SER A 59 6.67 3.80 -17.24
C SER A 59 6.09 3.18 -15.97
N ASN A 60 5.26 3.95 -15.26
CA ASN A 60 4.65 3.59 -14.00
C ASN A 60 3.15 3.26 -14.19
N TYR A 61 2.55 2.70 -13.15
CA TYR A 61 1.13 2.37 -13.16
C TYR A 61 0.61 2.20 -11.75
N ASP A 62 -0.70 2.37 -11.59
CA ASP A 62 -1.36 2.06 -10.33
C ASP A 62 -1.97 0.65 -10.32
N GLY A 63 -2.36 0.21 -9.13
CA GLY A 63 -2.93 -1.09 -8.86
C GLY A 63 -3.52 -1.18 -7.46
N GLY A 64 -4.15 -2.30 -7.16
CA GLY A 64 -4.57 -2.67 -5.82
C GLY A 64 -3.62 -3.70 -5.20
N TRP A 65 -3.21 -3.51 -3.95
CA TRP A 65 -2.72 -4.60 -3.10
C TRP A 65 -3.91 -5.26 -2.42
N VAL A 66 -4.20 -6.50 -2.81
CA VAL A 66 -5.30 -7.31 -2.26
C VAL A 66 -4.73 -8.38 -1.35
N PHE A 67 -5.27 -8.50 -0.14
CA PHE A 67 -4.86 -9.56 0.80
C PHE A 67 -6.05 -10.13 1.55
N VAL A 68 -5.88 -11.34 2.07
CA VAL A 68 -6.97 -12.09 2.69
C VAL A 68 -6.63 -12.36 4.15
N LYS A 69 -7.58 -12.07 5.03
CA LYS A 69 -7.60 -12.54 6.41
C LYS A 69 -8.59 -13.70 6.51
N PHE A 70 -8.26 -14.69 7.32
CA PHE A 70 -9.16 -15.78 7.66
C PHE A 70 -9.16 -16.02 9.16
N ARG A 71 -10.23 -16.64 9.67
CA ARG A 71 -10.26 -17.23 11.01
C ARG A 71 -11.05 -18.52 10.99
N LYS A 72 -10.74 -19.45 11.90
CA LYS A 72 -11.56 -20.65 12.09
C LYS A 72 -12.92 -20.25 12.63
N ASN A 73 -13.98 -20.87 12.12
CA ASN A 73 -15.34 -20.56 12.56
C ASN A 73 -15.46 -20.78 14.08
N GLY A 74 -16.10 -19.84 14.78
CA GLY A 74 -16.20 -19.87 16.24
C GLY A 74 -14.94 -19.43 17.00
N THR A 75 -13.90 -18.95 16.32
CA THR A 75 -12.70 -18.35 16.94
C THR A 75 -12.62 -16.85 16.69
N THR A 76 -11.71 -16.17 17.37
CA THR A 76 -11.51 -14.72 17.24
C THR A 76 -10.17 -14.34 16.60
N ASP A 77 -9.31 -15.33 16.31
CA ASP A 77 -7.95 -15.10 15.82
C ASP A 77 -7.92 -14.96 14.29
N TRP A 78 -7.74 -13.72 13.82
CA TRP A 78 -7.62 -13.41 12.40
C TRP A 78 -6.16 -13.53 11.92
N ARG A 79 -5.94 -14.39 10.94
CA ARG A 79 -4.62 -14.72 10.38
C ARG A 79 -4.55 -14.35 8.90
N HIS A 80 -3.35 -14.09 8.39
CA HIS A 80 -3.14 -13.86 6.95
C HIS A 80 -3.13 -15.19 6.20
N ALA A 81 -3.94 -15.27 5.14
CA ALA A 81 -3.88 -16.37 4.20
C ALA A 81 -2.57 -16.36 3.39
N THR A 82 -2.05 -17.54 3.07
CA THR A 82 -0.90 -17.77 2.21
C THR A 82 -1.37 -18.10 0.79
N ILE A 83 -1.16 -17.17 -0.12
CA ILE A 83 -1.57 -17.25 -1.53
C ILE A 83 -0.46 -17.90 -2.35
N ASN A 84 -0.82 -18.90 -3.16
CA ASN A 84 0.11 -19.51 -4.10
C ASN A 84 0.55 -18.51 -5.17
N LEU A 85 1.81 -18.63 -5.62
CA LEU A 85 2.38 -17.74 -6.64
C LEU A 85 1.69 -17.87 -8.01
N THR A 86 1.02 -18.99 -8.23
CA THR A 86 0.27 -19.33 -9.45
C THR A 86 -1.13 -19.83 -9.09
N GLY A 87 -1.98 -20.06 -10.10
CA GLY A 87 -3.35 -20.54 -9.90
C GLY A 87 -4.40 -19.44 -9.67
N SER A 88 -3.99 -18.17 -9.68
CA SER A 88 -4.90 -17.02 -9.66
C SER A 88 -5.50 -16.76 -11.05
N THR A 89 -6.74 -16.30 -11.10
CA THR A 89 -7.42 -15.84 -12.34
C THR A 89 -7.71 -14.35 -12.21
N ALA A 90 -7.16 -13.56 -13.13
CA ALA A 90 -7.42 -12.13 -13.20
C ALA A 90 -8.68 -11.85 -14.04
N ALA A 91 -9.45 -10.82 -13.65
CA ALA A 91 -10.52 -10.30 -14.48
C ALA A 91 -10.02 -9.83 -15.86
N ALA A 92 -10.92 -9.75 -16.83
CA ALA A 92 -10.59 -9.18 -18.14
C ALA A 92 -10.05 -7.75 -18.00
N GLY A 93 -8.96 -7.44 -18.71
CA GLY A 93 -8.31 -6.12 -18.66
C GLY A 93 -7.38 -5.92 -17.46
N SER A 94 -7.25 -6.90 -16.56
CA SER A 94 -6.32 -6.85 -15.42
C SER A 94 -5.27 -7.96 -15.46
N THR A 95 -4.30 -7.84 -14.56
CA THR A 95 -3.28 -8.86 -14.28
C THR A 95 -3.12 -8.95 -12.77
N ILE A 96 -2.93 -10.17 -12.27
CA ILE A 96 -2.63 -10.45 -10.86
C ILE A 96 -1.18 -10.93 -10.74
N LYS A 97 -0.45 -10.39 -9.77
CA LYS A 97 0.91 -10.81 -9.42
C LYS A 97 1.04 -11.02 -7.92
N VAL A 98 1.29 -12.27 -7.51
CA VAL A 98 1.54 -12.64 -6.13
C VAL A 98 3.05 -12.50 -5.84
N PRO A 99 3.48 -11.68 -4.87
CA PRO A 99 4.88 -11.61 -4.45
C PRO A 99 5.33 -12.91 -3.77
N THR A 100 6.64 -13.11 -3.66
CA THR A 100 7.24 -14.37 -3.18
C THR A 100 6.89 -14.74 -1.74
N ASP A 101 6.42 -13.79 -0.92
CA ASP A 101 5.96 -14.06 0.44
C ASP A 101 4.55 -14.65 0.51
N GLY A 102 3.80 -14.62 -0.60
CA GLY A 102 2.44 -15.13 -0.70
C GLY A 102 1.43 -14.43 0.21
N LYS A 103 1.69 -13.21 0.73
CA LYS A 103 0.79 -12.57 1.72
C LYS A 103 -0.29 -11.66 1.12
N GLY A 104 -0.45 -11.71 -0.19
CA GLY A 104 -1.47 -11.00 -0.95
C GLY A 104 -1.13 -11.04 -2.43
N ALA A 105 -1.74 -10.15 -3.21
CA ALA A 105 -1.48 -10.04 -4.63
C ALA A 105 -1.66 -8.59 -5.10
N PHE A 106 -0.83 -8.17 -6.04
CA PHE A 106 -1.06 -6.94 -6.79
C PHE A 106 -2.01 -7.22 -7.95
N ILE A 107 -3.04 -6.40 -8.12
CA ILE A 107 -3.93 -6.40 -9.27
C ILE A 107 -3.88 -5.03 -9.98
N TYR A 108 -3.64 -5.01 -11.28
CA TYR A 108 -3.48 -3.78 -12.05
C TYR A 108 -3.87 -3.98 -13.51
N ARG A 109 -4.00 -2.90 -14.29
CA ARG A 109 -4.32 -3.02 -15.72
C ARG A 109 -3.33 -3.92 -16.45
N SER A 110 -3.82 -4.76 -17.36
CA SER A 110 -2.95 -5.59 -18.21
C SER A 110 -2.29 -4.82 -19.35
N ALA A 111 -2.84 -3.65 -19.73
CA ALA A 111 -2.34 -2.80 -20.81
C ALA A 111 -2.39 -1.31 -20.44
N ASP A 112 -1.72 -0.48 -21.24
CA ASP A 112 -1.76 0.97 -21.09
C ASP A 112 -3.19 1.52 -21.20
N GLY A 113 -3.51 2.50 -20.37
CA GLY A 113 -4.84 3.08 -20.33
C GLY A 113 -5.07 3.92 -19.08
N ILE A 114 -6.11 4.75 -19.12
CA ILE A 114 -6.51 5.68 -18.06
C ILE A 114 -8.02 5.57 -17.85
N GLY A 115 -8.47 5.73 -16.61
CA GLY A 115 -9.89 5.80 -16.27
C GLY A 115 -10.24 4.96 -15.05
N ASN A 116 -11.53 4.80 -14.79
CA ASN A 116 -12.00 3.94 -13.70
C ASN A 116 -11.86 2.48 -14.08
N VAL A 117 -11.68 1.62 -13.08
CA VAL A 117 -11.59 0.17 -13.28
C VAL A 117 -12.62 -0.53 -12.41
N ASN A 118 -13.20 -1.60 -12.96
CA ASN A 118 -14.11 -2.48 -12.27
C ASN A 118 -13.79 -3.92 -12.70
N TYR A 119 -13.00 -4.60 -11.90
CA TYR A 119 -12.52 -5.95 -12.16
C TYR A 119 -13.40 -6.95 -11.42
N LEU A 120 -14.24 -7.65 -12.18
CA LEU A 120 -15.18 -8.62 -11.66
C LEU A 120 -14.62 -10.05 -11.76
N ALA A 121 -15.04 -10.91 -10.85
CA ALA A 121 -14.74 -12.35 -10.84
C ALA A 121 -13.24 -12.67 -10.83
N ASN A 122 -12.45 -11.93 -10.05
CA ASN A 122 -11.07 -12.30 -9.79
C ASN A 122 -11.03 -13.51 -8.84
N SER A 123 -10.00 -14.33 -8.95
CA SER A 123 -9.71 -15.35 -7.96
C SER A 123 -8.22 -15.43 -7.64
N ILE A 124 -7.91 -15.63 -6.37
CA ILE A 124 -6.55 -15.96 -5.89
C ILE A 124 -6.58 -17.31 -5.19
N GLN A 125 -5.54 -18.13 -5.39
CA GLN A 125 -5.48 -19.47 -4.83
C GLN A 125 -4.87 -19.45 -3.44
N TRP A 126 -5.68 -19.71 -2.42
CA TRP A 126 -5.25 -19.86 -1.04
C TRP A 126 -4.74 -21.29 -0.80
N ASN A 127 -3.51 -21.39 -0.27
CA ASN A 127 -2.93 -22.64 0.24
C ASN A 127 -3.21 -22.76 1.74
N TYR A 128 -4.40 -23.24 2.06
CA TYR A 128 -4.88 -23.26 3.43
C TYR A 128 -4.14 -24.26 4.32
N SER A 129 -3.46 -25.27 3.76
CA SER A 129 -2.65 -26.21 4.54
C SER A 129 -1.43 -25.57 5.19
N VAL A 130 -0.74 -24.66 4.50
CA VAL A 130 0.40 -23.91 5.05
C VAL A 130 -0.05 -23.04 6.23
N ASP A 131 -1.32 -22.65 6.25
CA ASP A 131 -1.91 -21.89 7.33
C ASP A 131 -2.56 -22.77 8.43
N GLY A 132 -2.43 -24.10 8.34
CA GLY A 132 -2.90 -25.04 9.36
C GLY A 132 -4.42 -25.20 9.42
N ILE A 133 -5.09 -25.05 8.27
CA ILE A 133 -6.50 -25.37 8.09
C ILE A 133 -6.62 -26.77 7.49
N LEU A 134 -7.50 -27.60 8.06
CA LEU A 134 -7.79 -28.94 7.54
C LEU A 134 -8.96 -28.91 6.53
N ASP A 135 -9.02 -29.91 5.65
CA ASP A 135 -10.02 -29.97 4.57
C ASP A 135 -11.48 -29.93 5.06
N ASN A 136 -11.74 -30.37 6.28
CA ASN A 136 -13.08 -30.42 6.90
C ASN A 136 -13.34 -29.26 7.88
N GLU A 137 -12.42 -28.31 8.02
CA GLU A 137 -12.64 -27.12 8.84
C GLU A 137 -13.41 -26.05 8.07
N THR A 138 -14.25 -25.31 8.79
CA THR A 138 -14.95 -24.14 8.25
C THR A 138 -14.28 -22.86 8.74
N VAL A 139 -14.22 -21.85 7.87
CA VAL A 139 -13.56 -20.58 8.14
C VAL A 139 -14.42 -19.42 7.69
N GLU A 140 -14.17 -18.26 8.29
CA GLU A 140 -14.64 -16.97 7.79
C GLU A 140 -13.46 -16.26 7.12
N ILE A 141 -13.73 -15.46 6.08
CA ILE A 141 -12.72 -14.69 5.36
C ILE A 141 -13.10 -13.21 5.28
N LEU A 142 -12.08 -12.37 5.19
CA LEU A 142 -12.17 -10.97 4.82
C LEU A 142 -11.14 -10.70 3.72
N VAL A 143 -11.54 -9.95 2.70
CA VAL A 143 -10.66 -9.56 1.60
C VAL A 143 -10.52 -8.04 1.65
N TYR A 144 -9.28 -7.57 1.71
CA TYR A 144 -8.93 -6.16 1.83
C TYR A 144 -8.18 -5.67 0.61
N GLY A 145 -8.32 -4.39 0.31
CA GLY A 145 -7.66 -3.71 -0.81
C GLY A 145 -7.02 -2.38 -0.36
N LEU A 146 -5.81 -2.11 -0.86
CA LEU A 146 -5.13 -0.82 -0.75
C LEU A 146 -4.74 -0.34 -2.15
N GLU A 147 -4.94 0.94 -2.47
CA GLU A 147 -4.44 1.50 -3.74
C GLU A 147 -2.92 1.73 -3.65
N MET A 148 -2.22 1.26 -4.67
CA MET A 148 -0.76 1.27 -4.77
C MET A 148 -0.33 1.83 -6.12
N VAL A 149 0.90 2.34 -6.20
CA VAL A 149 1.58 2.74 -7.42
C VAL A 149 2.87 1.94 -7.54
N TYR A 150 3.09 1.34 -8.70
CA TYR A 150 4.35 0.73 -9.06
C TYR A 150 5.31 1.80 -9.59
N ILE A 151 6.44 1.95 -8.93
CA ILE A 151 7.54 2.81 -9.37
C ILE A 151 8.60 1.90 -10.01
N PRO A 152 8.93 2.08 -11.31
CA PRO A 152 9.93 1.26 -11.96
C PRO A 152 11.34 1.62 -11.48
N THR A 153 12.29 0.75 -11.79
CA THR A 153 13.70 1.01 -11.55
C THR A 153 14.13 2.25 -12.34
N GLY A 154 14.81 3.19 -11.70
CA GLY A 154 15.25 4.41 -12.37
C GLY A 154 16.24 5.23 -11.57
N SER A 155 17.12 5.95 -12.28
CA SER A 155 17.99 6.95 -11.67
C SER A 155 17.20 8.19 -11.28
N TYR A 156 17.60 8.85 -10.19
CA TYR A 156 16.95 10.09 -9.75
C TYR A 156 17.95 11.03 -9.08
N GLN A 157 17.57 12.31 -8.99
CA GLN A 157 18.34 13.34 -8.28
C GLN A 157 17.90 13.40 -6.82
N LEU A 158 18.83 13.18 -5.89
CA LEU A 158 18.61 13.27 -4.45
C LEU A 158 19.09 14.63 -3.94
N GLY A 159 18.12 15.48 -3.61
CA GLY A 159 18.34 16.89 -3.27
C GLY A 159 17.43 17.79 -4.10
N SER A 160 17.22 19.03 -3.66
CA SER A 160 16.32 19.94 -4.36
C SER A 160 17.01 20.73 -5.50
N GLY A 161 18.32 20.96 -5.37
CA GLY A 161 19.09 21.86 -6.23
C GLY A 161 18.85 23.35 -5.99
N GLY A 162 18.10 23.68 -4.93
CA GLY A 162 17.83 25.03 -4.46
C GLY A 162 18.91 25.57 -3.51
N THR A 163 18.55 26.64 -2.82
CA THR A 163 19.42 27.37 -1.87
C THR A 163 19.07 27.13 -0.41
N GLU A 164 18.19 26.18 -0.13
CA GLU A 164 17.83 25.81 1.24
C GLU A 164 19.02 25.22 1.99
N SER A 165 19.03 25.40 3.30
CA SER A 165 20.01 24.76 4.17
C SER A 165 19.77 23.25 4.21
N PHE A 166 20.85 22.48 4.35
CA PHE A 166 20.80 21.03 4.59
C PHE A 166 20.22 20.16 3.45
N GLY A 167 20.15 20.68 2.22
CA GLY A 167 19.82 19.86 1.05
C GLY A 167 20.89 18.80 0.76
N PHE A 168 20.49 17.62 0.27
CA PHE A 168 21.45 16.61 -0.19
C PHE A 168 22.20 17.08 -1.44
N THR A 169 23.52 16.90 -1.47
CA THR A 169 24.37 17.37 -2.58
C THR A 169 25.40 16.35 -3.03
N ASP A 170 26.01 16.61 -4.19
CA ASP A 170 27.14 15.86 -4.78
C ASP A 170 28.50 16.16 -4.13
N GLY A 171 28.53 16.39 -2.82
CA GLY A 171 29.75 16.51 -2.01
C GLY A 171 30.54 17.80 -2.21
N SER A 172 31.04 18.02 -3.43
CA SER A 172 31.89 19.15 -3.84
C SER A 172 31.14 20.39 -4.33
N THR A 173 29.87 20.22 -4.69
CA THR A 173 29.01 21.31 -5.18
C THR A 173 27.67 21.29 -4.44
N SER A 174 26.85 22.32 -4.68
CA SER A 174 25.47 22.39 -4.18
C SER A 174 24.45 21.70 -5.10
N THR A 175 24.89 20.99 -6.15
CA THR A 175 23.96 20.25 -7.02
C THR A 175 23.45 18.98 -6.34
N PRO A 176 22.23 18.50 -6.65
CA PRO A 176 21.74 17.24 -6.14
C PRO A 176 22.67 16.07 -6.46
N TYR A 177 22.67 15.07 -5.58
CA TYR A 177 23.42 13.83 -5.79
C TYR A 177 22.65 12.90 -6.74
N LEU A 178 23.28 12.46 -7.82
CA LEU A 178 22.66 11.51 -8.76
C LEU A 178 22.74 10.08 -8.21
N VAL A 179 21.58 9.51 -7.87
CA VAL A 179 21.46 8.07 -7.58
C VAL A 179 21.32 7.32 -8.89
N ALA A 180 22.44 6.89 -9.47
CA ALA A 180 22.50 6.21 -10.77
C ALA A 180 22.34 4.68 -10.71
N SER A 181 22.46 4.07 -9.53
CA SER A 181 22.32 2.62 -9.34
C SER A 181 21.97 2.27 -7.90
N ASN A 182 21.66 0.99 -7.64
CA ASN A 182 21.49 0.48 -6.28
C ASN A 182 22.81 0.05 -5.59
N SER A 183 23.97 0.34 -6.20
CA SER A 183 25.28 0.13 -5.57
C SER A 183 25.43 0.93 -4.28
N ALA A 184 26.47 0.61 -3.51
CA ALA A 184 26.78 1.34 -2.30
C ALA A 184 27.01 2.84 -2.61
N ILE A 185 26.48 3.73 -1.77
CA ILE A 185 26.66 5.18 -1.87
C ILE A 185 27.65 5.60 -0.79
N ASN A 186 28.76 6.23 -1.19
CA ASN A 186 29.72 6.77 -0.26
C ASN A 186 29.30 8.18 0.17
N LEU A 187 29.42 8.45 1.47
CA LEU A 187 29.20 9.76 2.06
C LEU A 187 30.51 10.53 2.10
N GLY A 188 30.48 11.83 1.76
CA GLY A 188 31.70 12.62 1.68
C GLY A 188 31.48 14.06 1.26
N THR A 189 32.60 14.78 1.10
CA THR A 189 32.65 16.18 0.64
C THR A 189 33.35 16.33 -0.73
N THR A 190 33.69 15.21 -1.36
CA THR A 190 34.31 15.18 -2.70
C THR A 190 33.25 14.95 -3.77
N ALA A 191 33.54 15.32 -5.03
CA ALA A 191 32.65 15.05 -6.15
C ALA A 191 32.27 13.56 -6.24
N GLY A 192 31.01 13.26 -6.53
CA GLY A 192 30.51 11.89 -6.62
C GLY A 192 30.20 11.23 -5.27
N THR A 193 30.15 11.99 -4.17
CA THR A 193 29.74 11.47 -2.85
C THR A 193 28.49 12.17 -2.34
N LEU A 194 27.63 11.42 -1.65
CA LEU A 194 26.41 11.98 -1.08
C LEU A 194 26.75 12.78 0.18
N ASN A 195 26.36 14.04 0.20
CA ASN A 195 26.56 14.92 1.35
C ASN A 195 25.21 15.39 1.89
N ALA A 196 24.97 15.17 3.18
CA ALA A 196 23.78 15.67 3.88
C ALA A 196 23.88 17.17 4.26
N ASN A 197 24.94 17.84 3.81
CA ASN A 197 25.17 19.28 3.93
C ASN A 197 24.96 19.82 5.36
N GLY A 198 25.51 19.11 6.35
CA GLY A 198 25.43 19.47 7.77
C GLY A 198 24.29 18.83 8.57
N SER A 199 23.34 18.13 7.94
CA SER A 199 22.25 17.42 8.63
C SER A 199 22.35 15.89 8.47
N GLY A 200 23.51 15.33 8.80
CA GLY A 200 23.74 13.89 8.74
C GLY A 200 25.22 13.52 8.83
N ALA A 201 25.53 12.24 8.62
CA ALA A 201 26.91 11.77 8.58
C ALA A 201 27.62 12.28 7.31
N ALA A 202 28.80 12.88 7.49
CA ALA A 202 29.64 13.36 6.39
C ALA A 202 30.63 12.31 5.86
N THR A 203 30.62 11.10 6.43
CA THR A 203 31.51 9.99 6.06
C THR A 203 30.81 8.66 6.28
N GLY A 204 31.20 7.64 5.52
CA GLY A 204 30.68 6.29 5.63
C GLY A 204 30.05 5.82 4.32
N THR A 205 29.29 4.72 4.39
CA THR A 205 28.73 4.08 3.21
C THR A 205 27.31 3.62 3.49
N ILE A 206 26.36 4.04 2.65
CA ILE A 206 25.02 3.44 2.59
C ILE A 206 25.15 2.17 1.72
N PRO A 207 24.96 0.97 2.29
CA PRO A 207 25.25 -0.27 1.58
C PRO A 207 24.26 -0.54 0.43
N ALA A 208 24.63 -1.47 -0.46
CA ALA A 208 23.78 -1.87 -1.59
C ALA A 208 22.40 -2.41 -1.15
N VAL A 209 22.35 -3.07 0.01
CA VAL A 209 21.13 -3.68 0.56
C VAL A 209 20.15 -2.68 1.18
N PHE A 210 20.56 -1.43 1.41
CA PHE A 210 19.65 -0.41 1.94
C PHE A 210 18.68 0.05 0.84
N PRO A 211 17.37 0.15 1.11
CA PRO A 211 16.39 0.58 0.12
C PRO A 211 16.53 2.08 -0.15
N LYS A 212 17.17 2.41 -1.27
CA LYS A 212 17.44 3.80 -1.71
C LYS A 212 16.49 4.27 -2.80
N GLY A 213 15.40 3.55 -3.08
CA GLY A 213 14.44 3.95 -4.13
C GLY A 213 14.94 3.84 -5.58
N TYR A 214 16.09 3.21 -5.85
CA TYR A 214 16.55 2.94 -7.22
C TYR A 214 15.87 1.71 -7.83
N ASN A 215 15.84 0.59 -7.11
CA ASN A 215 15.16 -0.62 -7.58
C ASN A 215 13.65 -0.39 -7.59
N ALA A 216 12.94 -1.02 -8.52
CA ALA A 216 11.48 -0.92 -8.57
C ALA A 216 10.79 -1.34 -7.26
N PHE A 217 9.72 -0.63 -6.90
CA PHE A 217 8.94 -0.89 -5.70
C PHE A 217 7.48 -0.47 -5.88
N TRP A 218 6.63 -0.90 -4.95
CA TRP A 218 5.27 -0.40 -4.83
C TRP A 218 5.19 0.54 -3.63
N ILE A 219 4.43 1.62 -3.77
CA ILE A 219 4.13 2.56 -2.70
C ILE A 219 2.62 2.80 -2.64
N MET A 220 2.06 3.10 -1.47
CA MET A 220 0.64 3.45 -1.37
C MET A 220 0.37 4.71 -2.20
N LYS A 221 -0.71 4.69 -2.98
CA LYS A 221 -1.16 5.81 -3.82
C LYS A 221 -1.67 6.98 -2.96
N TYR A 222 -2.27 6.64 -1.83
CA TYR A 222 -2.81 7.57 -0.86
C TYR A 222 -2.41 7.15 0.57
N GLU A 223 -2.64 8.04 1.51
CA GLU A 223 -2.51 7.72 2.94
C GLU A 223 -3.55 6.67 3.34
N CYS A 224 -3.23 5.84 4.34
CA CYS A 224 -4.18 4.90 4.90
C CYS A 224 -5.39 5.64 5.48
N SER A 225 -6.60 5.18 5.14
CA SER A 225 -7.84 5.75 5.67
C SER A 225 -8.09 5.33 7.12
N GLN A 226 -8.95 6.08 7.82
CA GLN A 226 -9.38 5.73 9.17
C GLN A 226 -10.05 4.36 9.21
N GLN A 227 -10.91 4.05 8.22
CA GLN A 227 -11.59 2.75 8.19
C GLN A 227 -10.61 1.60 7.98
N GLN A 228 -9.67 1.73 7.04
CA GLN A 228 -8.65 0.70 6.81
C GLN A 228 -7.82 0.43 8.08
N TYR A 229 -7.51 1.47 8.86
CA TYR A 229 -6.78 1.28 10.11
C TYR A 229 -7.66 0.69 11.23
N VAL A 230 -8.94 1.06 11.31
CA VAL A 230 -9.91 0.44 12.22
C VAL A 230 -10.08 -1.05 11.93
N ASP A 231 -10.24 -1.41 10.65
CA ASP A 231 -10.39 -2.80 10.21
C ASP A 231 -9.14 -3.61 10.57
N PHE A 232 -7.95 -3.03 10.36
CA PHE A 232 -6.69 -3.62 10.80
C PHE A 232 -6.68 -3.89 12.31
N LEU A 233 -6.98 -2.90 13.15
CA LEU A 233 -6.96 -3.05 14.61
C LEU A 233 -8.01 -4.04 15.10
N ASN A 234 -9.21 -4.05 14.52
CA ASN A 234 -10.29 -4.98 14.86
C ASN A 234 -9.96 -6.44 14.46
N ASN A 235 -8.99 -6.65 13.56
CA ASN A 235 -8.47 -7.97 13.22
C ASN A 235 -7.15 -8.33 13.92
N LEU A 236 -6.75 -7.58 14.94
CA LEU A 236 -5.71 -8.00 15.88
C LEU A 236 -6.36 -8.57 17.15
N ASP A 237 -5.61 -9.34 17.94
CA ASP A 237 -5.98 -9.52 19.34
C ASP A 237 -5.83 -8.20 20.11
N LEU A 238 -6.51 -8.11 21.27
CA LEU A 238 -6.55 -6.88 22.06
C LEU A 238 -5.15 -6.41 22.50
N ALA A 239 -4.23 -7.33 22.82
CA ALA A 239 -2.89 -6.97 23.25
C ALA A 239 -2.11 -6.30 22.12
N ARG A 240 -2.17 -6.87 20.90
CA ARG A 240 -1.56 -6.30 19.70
C ARG A 240 -2.23 -4.98 19.29
N ALA A 241 -3.55 -4.86 19.39
CA ALA A 241 -4.24 -3.59 19.12
C ALA A 241 -3.78 -2.48 20.07
N ASN A 242 -3.63 -2.79 21.37
CA ASN A 242 -3.14 -1.83 22.37
C ASN A 242 -1.69 -1.37 22.10
N VAL A 243 -0.81 -2.29 21.68
CA VAL A 243 0.58 -1.93 21.32
C VAL A 243 0.62 -0.98 20.12
N ASN A 244 -0.24 -1.21 19.12
CA ASN A 244 -0.39 -0.32 17.96
C ASN A 244 -1.10 1.00 18.27
N LYS A 245 -1.32 1.31 19.57
CA LYS A 245 -1.86 2.57 20.08
C LYS A 245 -3.10 3.04 19.33
N THR A 246 -4.23 2.39 19.59
CA THR A 246 -5.54 2.79 19.06
C THR A 246 -5.72 4.32 19.12
N PRO A 247 -5.86 4.99 17.97
CA PRO A 247 -6.07 6.42 17.88
C PRO A 247 -7.24 6.87 18.74
N SER A 248 -7.05 7.96 19.49
CA SER A 248 -8.08 8.50 20.39
C SER A 248 -9.34 9.00 19.67
N ILE A 249 -9.24 9.21 18.36
CA ILE A 249 -10.36 9.60 17.50
C ILE A 249 -11.36 8.44 17.28
N PHE A 250 -10.94 7.20 17.47
CA PHE A 250 -11.83 6.05 17.29
C PHE A 250 -12.78 5.89 18.47
N THR A 251 -14.00 5.46 18.18
CA THR A 251 -15.03 5.15 19.18
C THR A 251 -15.26 3.64 19.26
N GLY A 252 -16.08 3.20 20.21
CA GLY A 252 -16.34 1.77 20.44
C GLY A 252 -15.23 1.08 21.24
N THR A 253 -15.32 -0.25 21.34
CA THR A 253 -14.37 -1.08 22.09
C THR A 253 -13.91 -2.21 21.18
N HIS A 254 -12.61 -2.48 21.13
CA HIS A 254 -12.05 -3.61 20.38
C HIS A 254 -12.77 -4.94 20.71
N PRO A 255 -13.11 -5.78 19.73
CA PRO A 255 -12.81 -5.68 18.28
C PRO A 255 -13.91 -4.97 17.47
N ALA A 256 -14.63 -4.02 18.07
CA ALA A 256 -15.67 -3.20 17.45
C ALA A 256 -15.33 -1.70 17.56
N LEU A 257 -14.09 -1.35 17.22
CA LEU A 257 -13.70 0.04 17.01
C LEU A 257 -14.42 0.62 15.79
N VAL A 258 -14.72 1.91 15.83
CA VAL A 258 -15.45 2.63 14.77
C VAL A 258 -14.71 3.91 14.40
N ALA A 259 -14.45 4.07 13.10
CA ALA A 259 -13.86 5.28 12.54
C ALA A 259 -14.92 6.39 12.47
N PRO A 260 -14.68 7.58 13.03
CA PRO A 260 -15.62 8.69 12.92
C PRO A 260 -15.70 9.26 11.50
N GLN A 261 -14.63 9.13 10.72
CA GLN A 261 -14.53 9.62 9.34
C GLN A 261 -13.86 8.55 8.46
N PRO A 262 -14.59 7.48 8.08
CA PRO A 262 -14.07 6.30 7.41
C PRO A 262 -13.09 6.58 6.26
N GLU A 263 -13.43 7.54 5.40
CA GLU A 263 -12.70 7.86 4.17
C GLU A 263 -11.57 8.89 4.33
N ARG A 264 -11.34 9.44 5.52
CA ARG A 264 -10.24 10.39 5.73
C ARG A 264 -8.94 9.66 6.01
N ALA A 265 -7.82 10.26 5.62
CA ALA A 265 -6.51 9.84 6.06
C ALA A 265 -6.46 9.78 7.59
N ILE A 266 -5.84 8.73 8.13
CA ILE A 266 -5.76 8.50 9.58
C ILE A 266 -4.92 9.57 10.31
N GLY A 267 -3.97 10.20 9.61
CA GLY A 267 -3.10 11.26 10.15
C GLY A 267 -2.07 10.79 11.19
N GLU A 268 -2.28 9.63 11.81
CA GLU A 268 -1.37 8.99 12.75
C GLU A 268 -1.38 7.47 12.60
N LEU A 269 -0.21 6.84 12.50
CA LEU A 269 -0.08 5.39 12.47
C LEU A 269 0.76 4.93 13.65
N GLY A 270 0.24 4.02 14.45
CA GLY A 270 1.02 3.31 15.44
C GLY A 270 1.82 2.21 14.74
N THR A 271 3.15 2.33 14.70
CA THR A 271 4.03 1.32 14.08
C THR A 271 4.79 0.50 15.12
N ASN A 272 4.32 0.48 16.38
CA ASN A 272 4.97 -0.29 17.43
C ASN A 272 4.70 -1.77 17.17
N ARG A 273 5.73 -2.50 16.75
CA ARG A 273 5.64 -3.93 16.48
C ARG A 273 5.63 -4.72 17.79
N THR A 274 4.62 -5.55 17.99
CA THR A 274 4.87 -6.92 18.46
C THR A 274 4.84 -7.82 17.22
N ALA A 275 5.83 -8.70 17.08
CA ALA A 275 5.90 -9.61 15.94
C ALA A 275 4.60 -10.42 15.80
N ALA A 276 4.19 -10.68 14.56
CA ALA A 276 3.10 -11.61 14.24
C ALA A 276 3.52 -13.03 14.60
#